data_AF-A0A0N5CCJ0-F1
#
_entry.id   AF-A0A0N5CCJ0-F1
#
_cell.length_a   1.000
_cell.length_b   1.000
_cell.length_c   1.000
_cell.angle_alpha   90.00
_cell.angle_beta   90.00
_cell.angle_gamma   90.00
#
_symmetry.space_group_name_H-M   'P 1'
#
loop_
_entity.id
_entity.type
_entity.pdbx_description
1 polymer ?
#
loop_
_entity_poly.entity_id
_entity_poly.type
_entity_poly.pdbx_seq_one_letter_code
_entity_poly.pdbx_strand_id
1 'polypeptide(L)'
;MPMNPNMSICGKVRPCICVNLKCFNCLSDSLFPDNLNNGILHPEFKDKCSCPPPCESYTYKTNPNYSKLHAKNMAAMLGLTGSEEDLEDDISANYVILNFFIKEHAVLTKKEEIVYRSANLFADIGNSLSLLLGLGMINIIEIFFCLFLIIIDRIRYFIKFRRLY
;
A
#
# COMPACT_ATOMS: atom_id res chain seq x y z
N MET A 1 -7.62 6.20 -12.07
CA MET A 1 -7.59 6.48 -10.62
C MET A 1 -7.64 7.99 -10.42
N PRO A 2 -8.59 8.56 -9.68
CA PRO A 2 -8.52 9.99 -9.36
C PRO A 2 -7.39 10.19 -8.34
N MET A 3 -6.29 10.78 -8.78
CA MET A 3 -5.21 11.19 -7.88
C MET A 3 -5.66 12.44 -7.11
N ASN A 4 -5.77 12.30 -5.80
CA ASN A 4 -5.83 13.47 -4.92
C ASN A 4 -4.39 13.98 -4.71
N PRO A 5 -4.08 15.27 -4.93
CA PRO A 5 -2.75 15.83 -4.71
C PRO A 5 -2.23 15.67 -3.27
N ASN A 6 -3.09 15.35 -2.29
CA ASN A 6 -2.75 15.17 -0.89
C ASN A 6 -2.64 13.69 -0.44
N MET A 7 -2.49 12.74 -1.37
CA MET A 7 -2.39 11.32 -1.03
C MET A 7 -1.06 10.99 -0.34
N SER A 8 -1.11 10.35 0.83
CA SER A 8 0.07 9.95 1.59
C SER A 8 0.73 8.71 0.97
N ILE A 9 2.05 8.77 0.83
CA ILE A 9 2.88 7.66 0.31
C ILE A 9 3.21 6.70 1.45
N CYS A 10 3.22 5.40 1.17
CA CYS A 10 3.61 4.39 2.15
C CYS A 10 5.13 4.39 2.38
N GLY A 11 5.58 5.15 3.38
CA GLY A 11 6.97 5.19 3.80
C GLY A 11 7.34 6.45 4.58
N LYS A 12 8.47 6.42 5.31
CA LYS A 12 9.07 7.59 5.99
C LYS A 12 9.62 8.66 5.03
N VAL A 13 9.42 8.49 3.73
CA VAL A 13 9.98 9.36 2.68
C VAL A 13 8.91 10.34 2.24
N ARG A 14 9.30 11.63 2.16
CA ARG A 14 8.39 12.73 1.79
C ARG A 14 7.66 12.40 0.47
N PRO A 15 6.40 12.83 0.32
CA PRO A 15 5.69 12.68 -0.95
C PRO A 15 6.52 13.30 -2.08
N CYS A 16 6.68 12.57 -3.19
CA CYS A 16 7.22 13.13 -4.41
C CYS A 16 6.31 14.28 -4.85
N ILE A 17 6.72 15.53 -4.61
CA ILE A 17 6.02 16.69 -5.16
C ILE A 17 6.30 16.67 -6.65
N CYS A 18 5.36 16.17 -7.44
CA CYS A 18 5.46 16.15 -8.89
C CYS A 18 5.14 17.54 -9.45
N VAL A 19 6.15 18.42 -9.37
CA VAL A 19 6.09 19.81 -9.86
C VAL A 19 6.13 19.87 -11.40
N ASN A 20 6.61 18.81 -12.07
CA ASN A 20 6.82 18.80 -13.51
C ASN A 20 5.85 17.86 -14.24
N LEU A 21 5.34 18.32 -15.40
CA LEU A 21 4.51 17.57 -16.35
C LEU A 21 5.11 16.19 -16.71
N LYS A 22 6.44 16.05 -16.63
CA LYS A 22 7.18 14.81 -16.89
C LYS A 22 6.86 13.69 -15.88
N CYS A 23 6.55 14.03 -14.62
CA CYS A 23 6.17 13.02 -13.63
C CYS A 23 4.76 12.46 -13.90
N PHE A 24 3.83 13.29 -14.39
CA PHE A 24 2.51 12.83 -14.81
C PHE A 24 2.59 11.79 -15.93
N ASN A 25 3.51 11.97 -16.89
CA ASN A 25 3.73 11.00 -17.95
C ASN A 25 4.36 9.68 -17.45
N CYS A 26 5.22 9.71 -16.42
CA CYS A 26 5.72 8.48 -15.80
C CYS A 26 4.62 7.66 -15.12
N LEU A 27 3.59 8.32 -14.59
CA LEU A 27 2.48 7.64 -13.92
C LEU A 27 1.56 6.92 -14.90
N SER A 28 1.29 7.51 -16.08
CA SER A 28 0.48 6.84 -17.11
C SER A 28 1.11 5.53 -17.54
N ASP A 29 2.44 5.47 -17.62
CA ASP A 29 3.16 4.25 -18.04
C ASP A 29 3.10 3.15 -16.97
N SER A 30 2.97 3.50 -15.69
CA SER A 30 2.74 2.53 -14.61
C SER A 30 1.29 2.04 -14.53
N LEU A 31 0.33 2.79 -15.09
CA LEU A 31 -1.09 2.43 -15.16
C LEU A 31 -1.40 1.49 -16.34
N PHE A 32 -0.54 1.45 -17.36
CA PHE A 32 -0.67 0.59 -18.55
C PHE A 32 0.57 -0.33 -18.70
N PRO A 33 0.66 -1.41 -17.90
CA PRO A 33 1.84 -2.29 -17.85
C PRO A 33 2.12 -3.03 -19.17
N ASP A 34 1.15 -3.12 -20.10
CA ASP A 34 1.33 -3.81 -21.38
C ASP A 34 2.34 -3.12 -22.31
N ASN A 35 2.54 -1.81 -22.15
CA ASN A 35 3.57 -1.06 -22.88
C ASN A 35 4.99 -1.30 -22.34
N LEU A 36 5.11 -1.77 -21.09
CA LEU A 36 6.38 -2.14 -20.45
C LEU A 36 6.93 -3.44 -21.05
N ASN A 37 6.03 -4.38 -21.35
CA ASN A 37 6.36 -5.71 -21.87
C ASN A 37 6.86 -5.67 -23.32
N ASN A 38 6.49 -4.62 -24.05
CA ASN A 38 6.86 -4.43 -25.46
C ASN A 38 8.21 -3.70 -25.66
N GLY A 39 8.92 -3.36 -24.58
CA GLY A 39 10.31 -2.87 -24.66
C GLY A 39 10.51 -1.48 -25.27
N ILE A 40 9.44 -0.67 -25.39
CA ILE A 40 9.49 0.70 -25.95
C ILE A 40 9.93 1.73 -24.88
N LEU A 41 10.16 1.31 -23.63
CA LEU A 41 10.57 2.20 -22.56
C LEU A 41 12.09 2.46 -22.62
N HIS A 42 12.47 3.70 -22.92
CA HIS A 42 13.87 4.13 -22.83
C HIS A 42 14.40 3.86 -21.41
N PRO A 43 15.53 3.16 -21.24
CA PRO A 43 16.03 2.71 -19.93
C PRO A 43 16.30 3.86 -18.96
N GLU A 44 16.50 5.09 -19.47
CA GLU A 44 16.68 6.28 -18.65
C GLU A 44 15.47 6.65 -17.78
N PHE A 45 14.25 6.24 -18.14
CA PHE A 45 13.05 6.59 -17.39
C PHE A 45 12.77 5.62 -16.23
N LYS A 46 13.28 4.39 -16.32
CA LYS A 46 13.13 3.37 -15.29
C LYS A 46 13.82 3.78 -13.98
N ASP A 47 15.02 4.36 -14.09
CA ASP A 47 15.80 4.79 -12.93
C ASP A 47 15.41 6.20 -12.44
N LYS A 48 14.85 7.04 -13.33
CA LYS A 48 14.43 8.42 -12.99
C LYS A 48 13.05 8.49 -12.30
N CYS A 49 12.21 7.46 -12.41
CA CYS A 49 10.86 7.45 -11.85
C CYS A 49 10.59 6.22 -10.96
N SER A 50 11.26 6.14 -9.81
CA SER A 50 10.87 5.18 -8.77
C SER A 50 9.74 5.77 -7.91
N CYS A 51 8.48 5.56 -8.32
CA CYS A 51 7.32 5.96 -7.51
C CYS A 51 7.00 4.90 -6.45
N PRO A 52 7.16 5.21 -5.14
CA PRO A 52 6.71 4.30 -4.08
C PRO A 52 5.17 4.15 -4.09
N PRO A 53 4.64 2.98 -3.69
CA PRO A 53 3.20 2.76 -3.65
C PRO A 53 2.51 3.68 -2.62
N PRO A 54 1.29 4.14 -2.90
CA PRO A 54 0.53 4.94 -1.94
C PRO A 54 0.02 4.13 -0.75
N CYS A 55 -0.18 4.78 0.41
CA CYS A 55 -0.76 4.15 1.61
C CYS A 55 -2.22 3.73 1.41
N GLU A 56 -2.98 4.59 0.74
CA GLU A 56 -4.41 4.42 0.52
C GLU A 56 -4.64 4.30 -0.98
N SER A 57 -5.25 3.20 -1.43
CA SER A 57 -5.61 3.04 -2.84
C SER A 57 -6.99 2.40 -2.97
N TYR A 58 -7.76 2.92 -3.93
CA TYR A 58 -9.07 2.38 -4.28
C TYR A 58 -8.93 1.64 -5.61
N THR A 59 -9.12 0.33 -5.57
CA THR A 59 -9.11 -0.52 -6.77
C THR A 59 -10.53 -0.95 -7.09
N TYR A 60 -10.99 -0.63 -8.30
CA TYR A 60 -12.28 -1.05 -8.82
C TYR A 60 -12.10 -2.32 -9.65
N LYS A 61 -12.67 -3.44 -9.20
CA LYS A 61 -12.72 -4.65 -10.01
C LYS A 61 -13.85 -4.54 -11.02
N THR A 62 -13.53 -4.65 -12.31
CA THR A 62 -14.51 -4.65 -13.39
C THR A 62 -14.72 -6.07 -13.88
N ASN A 63 -15.98 -6.48 -14.02
CA ASN A 63 -16.37 -7.72 -14.68
C ASN A 63 -17.17 -7.35 -15.93
N PRO A 64 -16.50 -7.17 -17.09
CA PRO A 64 -17.19 -6.79 -18.31
C PRO A 64 -18.08 -7.94 -18.80
N ASN A 65 -19.30 -7.60 -19.19
CA ASN A 65 -20.18 -8.49 -19.94
C ASN A 65 -20.52 -7.83 -21.28
N TYR A 66 -20.52 -8.61 -22.35
CA TYR A 66 -20.77 -8.14 -23.70
C TYR A 66 -21.90 -8.94 -24.35
N SER A 67 -22.71 -8.26 -25.16
CA SER A 67 -23.78 -8.87 -25.95
C SER A 67 -23.82 -8.20 -27.31
N LYS A 68 -24.22 -8.94 -28.36
CA LYS A 68 -24.42 -8.36 -29.69
C LYS A 68 -25.54 -7.32 -29.60
N LEU A 69 -25.26 -6.15 -30.15
CA LEU A 69 -26.23 -5.07 -30.26
C LEU A 69 -27.24 -5.39 -31.37
N HIS A 70 -28.53 -5.32 -31.06
CA HIS A 70 -29.59 -5.52 -32.07
C HIS A 70 -29.78 -4.24 -32.89
N ALA A 71 -29.21 -4.21 -34.10
CA ALA A 71 -29.22 -3.07 -35.00
C ALA A 71 -30.65 -2.56 -35.31
N LYS A 72 -31.61 -3.47 -35.54
CA LYS A 72 -33.00 -3.12 -35.86
C LYS A 72 -33.72 -2.31 -34.76
N ASN A 73 -33.55 -2.69 -33.51
CA ASN A 73 -34.16 -1.98 -32.38
C ASN A 73 -33.47 -0.64 -32.12
N MET A 74 -32.16 -0.58 -32.32
CA MET A 74 -31.40 0.65 -32.19
C MET A 74 -31.72 1.65 -33.29
N ALA A 75 -31.83 1.20 -34.54
CA ALA A 75 -32.22 2.02 -35.68
C ALA A 75 -33.60 2.65 -35.48
N ALA A 76 -34.56 1.87 -35.00
CA ALA A 76 -35.90 2.36 -34.67
C ALA A 76 -35.88 3.40 -33.53
N MET A 77 -35.01 3.21 -32.53
CA MET A 77 -34.84 4.18 -31.43
C MET A 77 -34.15 5.47 -31.87
N LEU A 78 -33.19 5.38 -32.80
CA LEU A 78 -32.38 6.49 -33.30
C LEU A 78 -33.01 7.21 -34.51
N GLY A 79 -34.13 6.70 -35.05
CA GLY A 79 -34.80 7.26 -36.22
C GLY A 79 -34.01 7.12 -37.53
N LEU A 80 -33.07 6.17 -37.59
CA LEU A 80 -32.24 5.95 -38.77
C LEU A 80 -33.05 5.23 -39.84
N THR A 81 -32.98 5.73 -41.08
CA THR A 81 -33.67 5.17 -42.25
C THR A 81 -32.64 4.83 -43.33
N GLY A 82 -32.60 3.56 -43.75
CA GLY A 82 -31.64 3.00 -44.69
C GLY A 82 -31.98 1.56 -45.06
N SER A 83 -31.20 0.94 -45.96
CA SER A 83 -31.31 -0.49 -46.29
C SER A 83 -30.96 -1.35 -45.07
N GLU A 84 -31.64 -2.49 -44.84
CA GLU A 84 -31.41 -3.32 -43.64
C GLU A 84 -29.96 -3.82 -43.53
N GLU A 85 -29.31 -4.10 -44.66
CA GLU A 85 -27.92 -4.60 -44.70
C GLU A 85 -26.91 -3.49 -44.35
N ASP A 86 -26.99 -2.33 -45.03
CA ASP A 86 -26.10 -1.18 -44.76
C ASP A 86 -26.23 -0.68 -43.31
N LEU A 87 -27.44 -0.74 -42.76
CA LEU A 87 -27.73 -0.29 -41.40
C LEU A 87 -27.23 -1.25 -40.33
N GLU A 88 -27.27 -2.56 -40.57
CA GLU A 88 -26.69 -3.54 -39.63
C GLU A 88 -25.16 -3.44 -39.59
N ASP A 89 -24.52 -3.24 -40.74
CA ASP A 89 -23.08 -3.04 -40.84
C ASP A 89 -22.64 -1.72 -40.22
N ASP A 90 -23.34 -0.61 -40.50
CA ASP A 90 -23.02 0.70 -39.91
C ASP A 90 -23.22 0.75 -38.40
N ILE A 91 -24.30 0.14 -37.88
CA ILE A 91 -24.57 0.14 -36.43
C ILE A 91 -23.57 -0.76 -35.70
N SER A 92 -23.25 -1.92 -36.25
CA SER A 92 -22.32 -2.86 -35.62
C SER A 92 -20.87 -2.36 -35.63
N ALA A 93 -20.48 -1.56 -36.62
CA ALA A 93 -19.14 -1.00 -36.72
C ALA A 93 -18.92 0.26 -35.86
N ASN A 94 -19.97 1.08 -35.66
CA ASN A 94 -19.80 2.43 -35.10
C ASN A 94 -20.43 2.63 -33.70
N TYR A 95 -21.39 1.81 -33.29
CA TYR A 95 -22.16 2.06 -32.06
C TYR A 95 -21.82 1.06 -30.95
N VAL A 96 -21.67 1.59 -29.74
CA VAL A 96 -21.47 0.80 -28.52
C VAL A 96 -22.33 1.36 -27.38
N ILE A 97 -23.04 0.48 -26.67
CA ILE A 97 -23.70 0.82 -25.41
C ILE A 97 -22.84 0.33 -24.27
N LEU A 98 -22.36 1.26 -23.44
CA LEU A 98 -21.63 0.97 -22.22
C LEU A 98 -22.51 1.29 -21.02
N ASN A 99 -22.84 0.27 -20.23
CA ASN A 99 -23.55 0.44 -18.97
C ASN A 99 -22.59 0.18 -17.80
N PHE A 100 -22.35 1.20 -16.98
CA PHE A 100 -21.53 1.11 -15.78
C PHE A 100 -22.43 1.05 -14.55
N PHE A 101 -22.38 -0.06 -13.83
CA PHE A 101 -23.12 -0.23 -12.58
C PHE A 101 -22.25 -0.90 -11.51
N ILE A 102 -22.55 -0.59 -10.25
CA ILE A 102 -21.93 -1.24 -9.09
C ILE A 102 -22.73 -2.49 -8.78
N LYS A 103 -22.12 -3.67 -8.94
CA LYS A 103 -22.80 -4.97 -8.74
C LYS A 103 -23.24 -5.18 -7.29
N GLU A 104 -22.37 -4.86 -6.34
CA GLU A 104 -22.59 -5.06 -4.91
C GLU A 104 -22.12 -3.81 -4.16
N HIS A 105 -22.93 -3.28 -3.24
CA HIS A 105 -22.59 -2.10 -2.43
C HIS A 105 -21.57 -2.39 -1.30
N ALA A 106 -20.91 -3.53 -1.32
CA ALA A 106 -19.92 -3.93 -0.33
C ALA A 106 -18.53 -3.40 -0.72
N VAL A 107 -18.01 -2.45 0.06
CA VAL A 107 -16.62 -1.99 -0.09
C VAL A 107 -15.70 -2.98 0.63
N LEU A 108 -14.88 -3.71 -0.14
CA LEU A 108 -13.85 -4.57 0.42
C LEU A 108 -12.65 -3.71 0.83
N THR A 109 -12.47 -3.54 2.14
CA THR A 109 -11.31 -2.84 2.69
C THR A 109 -10.18 -3.83 2.99
N LYS A 110 -8.97 -3.52 2.53
CA LYS A 110 -7.75 -4.25 2.87
C LYS A 110 -6.83 -3.30 3.60
N LYS A 111 -6.51 -3.61 4.85
CA LYS A 111 -5.62 -2.81 5.69
C LYS A 111 -4.44 -3.68 6.11
N GLU A 112 -3.24 -3.20 5.87
CA GLU A 112 -2.03 -3.80 6.42
C GLU A 112 -1.83 -3.25 7.84
N GLU A 113 -1.82 -4.14 8.82
CA GLU A 113 -1.56 -3.80 10.22
C GLU A 113 -0.21 -4.38 10.64
N ILE A 114 0.51 -3.62 11.47
CA ILE A 114 1.80 -4.07 11.99
C ILE A 114 1.53 -5.23 12.96
N VAL A 115 1.85 -6.45 12.53
CA VAL A 115 1.61 -7.70 13.28
C VAL A 115 2.31 -7.70 14.63
N TYR A 116 3.45 -7.00 14.73
CA TYR A 116 4.28 -7.05 15.91
C TYR A 116 4.79 -5.66 16.30
N ARG A 117 4.16 -5.07 17.32
CA ARG A 117 4.61 -3.81 17.93
C ARG A 117 5.62 -4.12 19.03
N SER A 118 6.49 -3.16 19.35
CA SER A 118 7.41 -3.26 20.50
C SER A 118 6.68 -3.61 21.81
N ALA A 119 5.45 -3.12 22.00
CA ALA A 119 4.61 -3.48 23.14
C ALA A 119 4.33 -4.99 23.22
N ASN A 120 4.08 -5.64 22.08
CA ASN A 120 3.86 -7.09 22.02
C ASN A 120 5.14 -7.85 22.39
N LEU A 121 6.33 -7.34 22.03
CA LEU A 121 7.63 -7.97 22.36
C LEU A 121 7.77 -8.05 23.88
N PHE A 122 7.58 -6.92 24.53
CA PHE A 122 7.71 -6.83 25.99
C PHE A 122 6.62 -7.62 26.71
N ALA A 123 5.41 -7.67 26.16
CA ALA A 123 4.32 -8.47 26.72
C ALA A 123 4.64 -9.97 26.67
N ASP A 124 5.10 -10.50 25.55
CA ASP A 124 5.41 -11.92 25.40
C ASP A 124 6.60 -12.36 26.26
N ILE A 125 7.65 -11.53 26.31
CA ILE A 125 8.83 -11.77 27.15
C ILE A 125 8.44 -11.72 28.63
N GLY A 126 7.70 -10.68 29.04
CA GLY A 126 7.25 -10.51 30.42
C GLY A 126 6.33 -11.65 30.87
N ASN A 127 5.43 -12.09 29.99
CA ASN A 127 4.55 -13.23 30.26
C ASN A 127 5.36 -14.52 30.48
N SER A 128 6.32 -14.80 29.60
CA SER A 128 7.16 -16.01 29.69
C SER A 128 8.03 -16.01 30.95
N LEU A 129 8.64 -14.87 31.29
CA LEU A 129 9.44 -14.70 32.51
C LEU A 129 8.61 -14.87 33.78
N SER A 130 7.43 -14.24 33.82
CA SER A 130 6.52 -14.31 34.96
C SER A 130 5.99 -15.74 35.16
N LEU A 131 5.63 -16.43 34.08
CA LEU A 131 5.01 -17.75 34.16
C LEU A 131 6.01 -18.87 34.48
N LEU A 132 7.25 -18.77 33.99
CA LEU A 132 8.28 -19.79 34.25
C LEU A 132 9.08 -19.54 35.54
N LEU A 133 9.45 -18.30 35.82
CA LEU A 133 10.34 -17.95 36.92
C LEU A 133 9.63 -17.24 38.07
N GLY A 134 8.38 -16.79 37.89
CA GLY A 134 7.69 -15.94 38.87
C GLY A 134 8.28 -14.54 38.98
N LEU A 135 9.12 -14.13 38.02
CA LEU A 135 9.87 -12.87 38.07
C LEU A 135 9.12 -11.74 37.36
N GLY A 136 8.82 -10.68 38.10
CA GLY A 136 8.26 -9.43 37.57
C GLY A 136 9.33 -8.37 37.29
N MET A 137 8.90 -7.26 36.67
CA MET A 137 9.78 -6.11 36.39
C MET A 137 10.43 -5.52 37.64
N ILE A 138 9.76 -5.56 38.80
CA ILE A 138 10.31 -5.08 40.07
C ILE A 138 11.52 -5.92 40.49
N ASN A 139 11.46 -7.24 40.30
CA ASN A 139 12.55 -8.15 40.67
C ASN A 139 13.79 -7.92 39.79
N ILE A 140 13.59 -7.55 38.52
CA ILE A 140 14.69 -7.17 37.62
C ILE A 140 15.36 -5.89 38.12
N ILE A 141 14.58 -4.88 38.52
CA ILE A 141 15.11 -3.63 39.10
C ILE A 141 15.89 -3.90 40.38
N GLU A 142 15.41 -4.79 41.23
CA GLU A 142 16.10 -5.19 42.46
C GLU A 142 17.46 -5.84 42.19
N ILE A 143 17.54 -6.75 41.21
CA ILE A 143 18.81 -7.36 40.79
C ILE A 143 19.80 -6.29 40.33
N PHE A 144 19.36 -5.33 39.51
CA PHE A 144 20.22 -4.23 39.09
C PHE A 144 20.71 -3.40 40.28
N PHE A 145 19.82 -3.08 41.23
CA PHE A 145 20.20 -2.32 42.42
C PHE A 145 21.22 -3.07 43.29
N CYS A 146 21.01 -4.36 43.53
CA CYS A 146 21.98 -5.22 44.21
C CYS A 146 23.33 -5.26 43.49
N LEU A 147 23.35 -5.40 42.16
CA LEU A 147 24.59 -5.37 41.37
C LEU A 147 25.32 -4.02 41.51
N PHE A 148 24.60 -2.90 41.45
CA PHE A 148 25.20 -1.57 41.64
C PHE A 148 25.80 -1.42 43.04
N LEU A 149 25.11 -1.87 44.09
CA LEU A 149 25.64 -1.83 45.45
C LEU A 149 26.92 -2.67 45.59
N ILE A 150 26.95 -3.88 45.03
CA ILE A 150 28.14 -4.74 45.05
C ILE A 150 29.30 -4.07 44.31
N ILE A 151 29.06 -3.46 43.15
CA ILE A 151 30.10 -2.74 42.40
C ILE A 151 30.64 -1.56 43.20
N ILE A 152 29.76 -0.74 43.78
CA ILE A 152 30.17 0.42 44.59
C ILE A 152 30.97 -0.03 45.82
N ASP A 153 30.54 -1.08 46.50
CA ASP A 153 31.23 -1.60 47.67
C ASP A 153 32.61 -2.16 47.32
N ARG A 154 32.71 -2.91 46.21
CA ARG A 154 33.99 -3.37 45.66
C ARG A 154 34.93 -2.21 45.30
N ILE A 155 34.42 -1.16 44.67
CA ILE A 155 35.20 0.04 44.35
C ILE A 155 35.67 0.75 45.62
N ARG A 156 34.79 0.91 46.62
CA ARG A 156 35.15 1.52 47.91
C ARG A 156 36.21 0.70 48.66
N TYR A 157 36.09 -0.62 48.64
CA TYR A 157 37.09 -1.51 49.23
C TYR A 157 38.44 -1.35 48.54
N PHE A 158 38.45 -1.28 47.20
CA PHE A 158 39.67 -1.06 46.42
C PHE A 158 40.31 0.31 46.69
N ILE A 159 39.50 1.36 46.81
CA ILE A 159 39.97 2.72 47.15
C ILE A 159 40.54 2.77 48.58
N LYS A 160 39.89 2.12 49.55
CA LYS A 160 40.36 2.07 50.95
C LYS A 160 41.66 1.29 51.08
N PHE A 161 41.81 0.20 50.34
CA PHE A 161 43.05 -0.58 50.29
C PHE A 161 44.21 0.22 49.68
N ARG A 162 43.94 1.01 48.63
CA ARG A 162 44.93 1.90 47.99
C ARG A 162 45.33 3.13 48.82
N ARG A 163 44.63 3.42 49.92
CA ARG A 163 44.93 4.54 50.83
C ARG A 163 45.75 4.12 52.06
N LEU A 164 45.92 2.81 52.27
CA LEU A 164 46.63 2.19 53.40
C LEU A 164 48.04 1.69 53.01
N TYR A 165 48.41 1.80 51.74
CA TYR A 165 49.76 1.71 51.19
C TYR A 165 50.14 3.08 50.59
#